data_AF-A0A7W6RGK1-F1
#
_entry.id   AF-A0A7W6RGK1-F1
#
_cell.length_a   1.000
_cell.length_b   1.000
_cell.length_c   1.000
_cell.angle_alpha   90.00
_cell.angle_beta   90.00
_cell.angle_gamma   90.00
#
_symmetry.space_group_name_H-M   'P 1'
#
loop_
_entity.id
_entity.type
_entity.pdbx_description
1 polymer ?
#
loop_
_entity_poly.entity_id
_entity_poly.type
_entity_poly.pdbx_seq_one_letter_code
_entity_poly.pdbx_strand_id
1 'polypeptide(L)'
;MAVADTELTAGVVLQRMNTTQRFSFIAGIVEGLSYARYLRDGKDPAGMACINTWFYDDTKGAIEQVYTAFGTFPDHPPAAVMFVLLNQVCE
;
A
#
# COMPACT_ATOMS: atom_id res chain seq x y z
N MET A 1 -3.39 30.51 -11.79
CA MET A 1 -4.62 30.10 -11.09
C MET A 1 -4.92 28.65 -11.46
N ALA A 2 -5.30 27.85 -10.47
CA ALA A 2 -5.81 26.46 -10.47
C ALA A 2 -4.82 25.29 -10.61
N VAL A 3 -4.49 24.65 -9.46
CA VAL A 3 -4.36 23.19 -9.32
C VAL A 3 -5.09 22.81 -8.04
N ALA A 4 -6.41 22.75 -8.08
CA ALA A 4 -7.23 22.37 -6.93
C ALA A 4 -8.37 21.49 -7.42
N ASP A 5 -8.02 20.32 -7.97
CA ASP A 5 -8.92 19.20 -8.08
C ASP A 5 -8.11 17.88 -8.08
N THR A 6 -8.26 17.12 -6.99
CA THR A 6 -7.93 15.68 -6.83
C THR A 6 -6.46 15.24 -6.78
N GLU A 7 -5.72 15.60 -5.72
CA GLU A 7 -4.57 14.78 -5.32
C GLU A 7 -5.07 13.44 -4.75
N LEU A 8 -4.67 12.31 -5.35
CA LEU A 8 -5.05 10.98 -4.87
C LEU A 8 -4.24 10.63 -3.62
N THR A 9 -4.67 11.16 -2.48
CA THR A 9 -4.03 10.93 -1.18
C THR A 9 -4.57 9.67 -0.50
N ALA A 10 -3.88 9.21 0.55
CA ALA A 10 -4.33 8.11 1.40
C ALA A 10 -5.72 8.37 2.00
N GLY A 11 -6.00 9.61 2.41
CA GLY A 11 -7.30 10.04 2.91
C GLY A 11 -8.39 9.98 1.85
N VAL A 12 -8.10 10.40 0.61
CA VAL A 12 -9.05 10.30 -0.51
C VAL A 12 -9.43 8.85 -0.80
N VAL A 13 -8.47 7.91 -0.72
CA VAL A 13 -8.73 6.48 -0.88
C VAL A 13 -9.70 5.96 0.18
N LEU A 14 -9.54 6.34 1.45
CA LEU A 14 -10.46 5.94 2.52
C LEU A 14 -11.85 6.57 2.40
N GLN A 15 -11.93 7.81 1.93
CA GLN A 15 -13.18 8.56 1.89
C GLN A 15 -14.02 8.27 0.65
N ARG A 16 -13.39 8.06 -0.51
CA ARG A 16 -14.08 8.04 -1.81
C ARG A 16 -14.18 6.66 -2.46
N MET A 17 -13.35 5.70 -2.04
CA MET A 17 -13.42 4.34 -2.58
C MET A 17 -14.26 3.43 -1.67
N ASN A 18 -15.17 2.67 -2.29
CA ASN A 18 -15.84 1.57 -1.61
C ASN A 18 -14.86 0.41 -1.36
N THR A 19 -15.29 -0.61 -0.59
CA THR A 19 -14.43 -1.72 -0.17
C THR A 19 -13.72 -2.41 -1.35
N THR A 20 -14.44 -2.75 -2.41
CA THR A 20 -13.87 -3.44 -3.58
C THR A 20 -12.87 -2.55 -4.32
N GLN A 21 -13.24 -1.30 -4.62
CA GLN A 21 -12.36 -0.34 -5.28
C GLN A 21 -11.08 -0.12 -4.48
N ARG A 22 -11.23 0.04 -3.16
CA ARG A 22 -10.13 0.27 -2.26
C ARG A 22 -9.19 -0.93 -2.19
N PHE A 23 -9.73 -2.13 -2.03
CA PHE A 23 -8.95 -3.35 -2.02
C PHE A 23 -8.15 -3.52 -3.32
N SER A 24 -8.80 -3.40 -4.48
CA SER A 24 -8.11 -3.52 -5.78
C SER A 24 -7.05 -2.44 -5.99
N PHE A 25 -7.30 -1.21 -5.53
CA PHE A 25 -6.33 -0.12 -5.59
C PHE A 25 -5.09 -0.42 -4.74
N ILE A 26 -5.29 -0.85 -3.48
CA ILE A 26 -4.19 -1.20 -2.57
C ILE A 26 -3.42 -2.41 -3.11
N ALA A 27 -4.11 -3.44 -3.60
CA ALA A 27 -3.50 -4.61 -4.21
C ALA A 27 -2.56 -4.22 -5.36
N GLY A 28 -2.98 -3.29 -6.23
CA GLY A 28 -2.11 -2.77 -7.30
C GLY A 28 -0.83 -2.09 -6.77
N ILE A 29 -0.91 -1.35 -5.66
CA ILE A 29 0.27 -0.77 -5.00
C ILE A 29 1.17 -1.88 -4.45
N VAL A 30 0.58 -2.87 -3.78
CA VAL A 30 1.31 -4.02 -3.20
C VAL A 30 2.07 -4.77 -4.28
N GLU A 31 1.44 -5.13 -5.40
CA GLU A 31 2.10 -5.81 -6.51
C GLU A 31 3.26 -4.97 -7.09
N GLY A 32 3.06 -3.66 -7.26
CA GLY A 32 4.10 -2.76 -7.75
C GLY A 32 5.31 -2.68 -6.82
N LEU A 33 5.08 -2.53 -5.51
CA LEU A 33 6.14 -2.44 -4.49
C LEU A 33 6.83 -3.79 -4.28
N SER A 34 6.08 -4.89 -4.35
CA SER A 34 6.56 -6.26 -4.27
C SER A 34 7.51 -6.58 -5.43
N TYR A 35 7.12 -6.24 -6.66
CA TYR A 35 8.00 -6.39 -7.81
C TYR A 35 9.22 -5.46 -7.77
N ALA A 36 9.05 -4.22 -7.30
CA ALA A 36 10.19 -3.30 -7.10
C ALA A 36 11.20 -3.86 -6.08
N ARG A 37 10.72 -4.48 -4.99
CA ARG A 37 11.56 -5.17 -3.99
C ARG A 37 12.33 -6.32 -4.61
N TYR A 38 11.68 -7.17 -5.42
CA TYR A 38 12.35 -8.25 -6.15
C TYR A 38 13.50 -7.74 -7.03
N LEU A 39 13.27 -6.66 -7.79
CA LEU A 39 14.32 -6.08 -8.63
C LEU A 39 15.48 -5.51 -7.80
N ARG A 40 15.17 -4.83 -6.70
CA ARG A 40 16.15 -4.22 -5.79
C ARG A 40 17.04 -5.26 -5.11
N ASP A 41 16.45 -6.37 -4.70
CA ASP A 41 17.13 -7.44 -3.95
C ASP A 41 17.86 -8.42 -4.90
N GLY A 42 18.24 -7.97 -6.10
CA GLY A 42 19.00 -8.78 -7.06
C GLY A 42 18.22 -9.96 -7.61
N LYS A 43 16.88 -9.85 -7.72
CA LYS A 43 15.96 -10.93 -8.12
C LYS A 43 15.87 -12.07 -7.09
N ASP A 44 16.17 -11.79 -5.82
CA ASP A 44 15.81 -12.69 -4.72
C ASP A 44 14.29 -12.56 -4.44
N PRO A 45 13.52 -13.65 -4.49
CA PRO A 45 12.08 -13.61 -4.22
C PRO A 45 11.73 -13.42 -2.74
N ALA A 46 12.68 -13.52 -1.79
CA ALA A 46 12.37 -13.50 -0.35
C ALA A 46 11.59 -12.25 0.10
N GLY A 47 12.05 -11.05 -0.28
CA GLY A 47 11.38 -9.80 0.09
C GLY A 47 10.00 -9.64 -0.57
N MET A 48 9.89 -10.00 -1.85
CA MET A 48 8.61 -10.04 -2.58
C MET A 48 7.63 -11.02 -1.94
N ALA A 49 8.10 -12.21 -1.57
CA ALA A 49 7.29 -13.23 -0.92
C ALA A 49 6.75 -12.74 0.42
N CYS A 50 7.58 -12.08 1.24
CA CYS A 50 7.12 -11.48 2.49
C CYS A 50 5.96 -10.49 2.26
N ILE A 51 6.12 -9.55 1.33
CA ILE A 51 5.11 -8.53 1.03
C ILE A 51 3.79 -9.17 0.60
N ASN A 52 3.85 -10.11 -0.34
CA ASN A 52 2.67 -10.78 -0.87
C ASN A 52 1.99 -11.65 0.19
N THR A 53 2.77 -12.41 0.98
CA THR A 53 2.22 -13.21 2.07
C THR A 53 1.59 -12.33 3.15
N TRP A 54 2.24 -11.23 3.54
CA TRP A 54 1.65 -10.31 4.52
C TRP A 54 0.30 -9.76 4.04
N PHE A 55 0.19 -9.36 2.76
CA PHE A 55 -1.02 -8.73 2.26
C PHE A 55 -2.19 -9.69 2.00
N TYR A 56 -1.92 -10.86 1.42
CA TYR A 56 -2.98 -11.81 1.01
C TYR A 56 -3.31 -12.89 2.05
N ASP A 57 -2.54 -12.99 3.14
CA ASP A 57 -2.88 -13.84 4.27
C ASP A 57 -3.84 -13.10 5.22
N ASP A 58 -5.12 -13.46 5.15
CA ASP A 58 -6.19 -12.86 5.97
C ASP A 58 -5.94 -12.96 7.49
N THR A 59 -5.05 -13.86 7.95
CA THR A 59 -4.69 -13.96 9.37
C THR A 59 -3.76 -12.84 9.85
N LYS A 60 -3.17 -12.06 8.93
CA LYS A 60 -2.22 -10.99 9.23
C LYS A 60 -2.86 -9.63 9.48
N GLY A 61 -4.15 -9.46 9.16
CA GLY A 61 -4.86 -8.17 9.33
C GLY A 61 -4.21 -7.02 8.55
N ALA A 62 -3.69 -7.30 7.35
CA ALA A 62 -2.96 -6.32 6.55
C ALA A 62 -3.87 -5.14 6.15
N ILE A 63 -5.12 -5.40 5.80
CA ILE A 63 -6.07 -4.36 5.39
C ILE A 63 -6.35 -3.38 6.52
N GLU A 64 -6.52 -3.86 7.75
CA GLU A 64 -6.70 -3.01 8.94
C GLU A 64 -5.47 -2.16 9.22
N GLN A 65 -4.27 -2.72 9.06
CA GLN A 65 -3.00 -1.99 9.20
C GLN A 65 -2.88 -0.89 8.13
N VAL A 66 -3.22 -1.20 6.88
CA VAL A 66 -3.22 -0.22 5.79
C VAL A 66 -4.20 0.91 6.06
N TYR A 67 -5.44 0.60 6.48
CA TYR A 67 -6.43 1.64 6.79
C TYR A 67 -6.00 2.51 7.97
N THR A 68 -5.38 1.91 8.98
CA THR A 68 -4.80 2.64 10.12
C THR A 68 -3.69 3.58 9.65
N ALA A 69 -2.77 3.11 8.80
CA ALA A 69 -1.70 3.93 8.25
C ALA A 69 -2.24 5.07 7.37
N PHE A 70 -3.21 4.79 6.50
CA PHE A 70 -3.84 5.81 5.65
C PHE A 70 -4.61 6.85 6.45
N GLY A 71 -5.24 6.46 7.56
CA GLY A 71 -5.90 7.37 8.49
C GLY A 71 -4.92 8.22 9.29
N THR A 72 -3.73 7.69 9.60
CA THR A 72 -2.66 8.41 10.30
C THR A 72 -1.97 9.43 9.39
N PHE A 73 -1.81 9.11 8.10
CA PHE A 73 -1.14 9.95 7.11
C PHE A 73 -2.05 10.30 5.92
N PRO A 74 -3.18 10.99 6.16
CA PRO A 74 -4.24 11.15 5.15
C PRO A 74 -3.83 12.06 3.98
N ASP A 75 -2.91 12.99 4.21
CA ASP A 75 -2.48 13.98 3.20
C ASP A 75 -1.28 13.50 2.35
N HIS A 76 -0.86 12.24 2.53
CA HIS A 76 0.30 11.69 1.82
C HIS A 76 -0.12 10.82 0.63
N PRO A 77 0.76 10.64 -0.38
CA PRO A 77 0.52 9.67 -1.45
C PRO A 77 0.38 8.25 -0.89
N PRO A 78 -0.65 7.48 -1.28
CA PRO A 78 -0.93 6.16 -0.71
C PRO A 78 0.23 5.18 -0.94
N ALA A 79 0.89 5.22 -2.10
CA ALA A 79 2.05 4.38 -2.39
C ALA A 79 3.26 4.69 -1.48
N ALA A 80 3.44 5.95 -1.08
CA ALA A 80 4.52 6.34 -0.16
C ALA A 80 4.25 5.82 1.26
N VAL A 81 3.00 5.93 1.73
CA VAL A 81 2.57 5.37 3.03
C VAL A 81 2.75 3.85 3.02
N MET A 82 2.33 3.17 1.95
CA MET A 82 2.51 1.73 1.78
C MET A 82 3.98 1.33 1.77
N PHE A 83 4.85 2.06 1.08
CA PHE A 83 6.29 1.78 1.06
C PHE A 83 6.90 1.79 2.47
N VAL A 84 6.55 2.79 3.30
CA VAL A 84 7.03 2.86 4.68
C VAL A 84 6.47 1.71 5.52
N LEU A 85 5.17 1.42 5.42
CA LEU A 85 4.53 0.31 6.13
C LEU A 85 5.17 -1.03 5.77
N LEU A 86 5.38 -1.30 4.48
CA LEU A 86 5.98 -2.55 4.01
C LEU A 86 7.41 -2.74 4.53
N ASN A 87 8.21 -1.67 4.62
CA ASN A 87 9.55 -1.74 5.22
C ASN A 87 9.52 -2.00 6.75
N GLN A 88 8.39 -1.80 7.43
CA GLN A 88 8.24 -2.12 8.85
C GLN A 88 7.85 -3.58 9.07
N VAL A 89 7.05 -4.16 8.17
CA VAL A 89 6.53 -5.54 8.33
C VAL A 89 7.37 -6.59 7.60
N CYS A 90 8.16 -6.18 6.60
CA CYS A 90 8.99 -7.04 5.77
C CYS A 90 10.39 -6.44 5.62
N GLU A 91 11.30 -6.86 6.51
CA GLU A 91 12.71 -6.44 6.53
C GLU A 91 13.45 -6.81 5.23
#